data_AF-A0A531L7A2-F1
#
_entry.id   AF-A0A531L7A2-F1
#
_cell.length_a   1.000
_cell.length_b   1.000
_cell.length_c   1.000
_cell.angle_alpha   90.00
_cell.angle_beta   90.00
_cell.angle_gamma   90.00
#
_symmetry.space_group_name_H-M   'P 1'
#
loop_
_entity.id
_entity.type
_entity.pdbx_description
1 polymer ?
#
loop_
_entity_poly.entity_id
_entity_poly.type
_entity_poly.pdbx_seq_one_letter_code
_entity_poly.pdbx_strand_id
1 'polypeptide(L)' 'MSADFAERRVKMVDGQIRTTDVTSAPLLEAMLVVPREAFVAPDQRDLAYIDEDIRIANA' A
#
# COMPACT_ATOMS: atom_id res chain seq x y z
N MET A 1 -13.74 12.64 -5.90
CA MET A 1 -13.66 12.38 -4.46
C MET A 1 -12.23 11.94 -4.24
N SER A 2 -11.37 12.77 -3.63
CA SER A 2 -9.97 12.40 -3.43
C SER A 2 -9.94 11.15 -2.57
N ALA A 3 -9.49 10.02 -3.11
CA ALA A 3 -9.33 8.81 -2.33
C ALA A 3 -8.41 9.13 -1.14
N ASP A 4 -8.84 8.80 0.08
CA ASP A 4 -7.98 8.93 1.25
C ASP A 4 -6.95 7.80 1.22
N PHE A 5 -5.81 8.06 0.60
CA PHE A 5 -4.71 7.10 0.49
C PHE A 5 -4.13 6.74 1.87
N ALA A 6 -4.21 7.62 2.85
CA ALA A 6 -3.75 7.32 4.20
C ALA A 6 -4.66 6.28 4.86
N GLU A 7 -5.99 6.45 4.76
CA GLU A 7 -6.95 5.46 5.27
C GLU A 7 -6.77 4.09 4.60
N ARG A 8 -6.57 4.07 3.28
CA ARG A 8 -6.36 2.82 2.52
C ARG A 8 -5.07 2.12 2.89
N ARG A 9 -4.01 2.86 3.18
CA ARG A 9 -2.74 2.32 3.63
C ARG A 9 -2.85 1.67 5.00
N VAL A 10 -3.56 2.32 5.93
CA VAL A 10 -3.86 1.74 7.25
C VAL A 10 -4.62 0.42 7.07
N LYS A 11 -5.67 0.40 6.23
CA LYS A 11 -6.42 -0.83 5.93
C LYS A 11 -5.56 -1.93 5.33
N MET A 12 -4.65 -1.61 4.41
CA MET A 12 -3.71 -2.57 3.83
C MET A 12 -2.76 -3.13 4.92
N VAL A 13 -2.18 -2.26 5.75
CA VAL A 13 -1.27 -2.70 6.82
C VAL A 13 -1.99 -3.60 7.82
N ASP A 14 -3.20 -3.23 8.23
CA ASP A 14 -3.94 -3.97 9.25
C ASP A 14 -4.58 -5.26 8.71
N GLY A 15 -5.07 -5.24 7.47
CA GLY A 15 -5.79 -6.37 6.87
C GLY A 15 -4.93 -7.37 6.11
N GLN A 16 -3.82 -6.92 5.52
CA GLN A 16 -2.98 -7.77 4.64
C GLN A 16 -1.59 -8.01 5.24
N ILE A 17 -0.93 -6.96 5.75
CA ILE A 17 0.48 -7.07 6.20
C ILE A 17 0.57 -7.74 7.58
N ARG A 18 -0.15 -7.23 8.58
CA ARG A 18 -0.14 -7.80 9.94
C ARG A 18 -0.71 -9.22 10.01
N THR A 19 -1.58 -9.58 9.07
CA THR A 19 -2.22 -10.90 8.99
C THR A 19 -1.30 -11.98 8.41
N THR A 20 -0.16 -11.57 7.82
CA THR A 20 0.83 -12.46 7.19
C THR A 20 2.13 -12.52 8.01
N ASP A 21 2.00 -12.67 9.33
CA ASP A 21 3.11 -12.82 10.30
C ASP A 21 4.15 -11.67 10.34
N VAL A 22 3.85 -10.51 9.75
CA VAL A 22 4.71 -9.32 9.84
C VAL A 22 4.49 -8.63 11.18
N THR A 23 5.42 -8.84 12.12
CA THR A 23 5.30 -8.34 13.51
C THR A 23 6.31 -7.26 13.89
N SER A 24 7.33 -7.01 13.05
CA SER A 24 8.36 -6.02 13.30
C SER A 24 7.77 -4.60 13.33
N ALA A 25 7.78 -3.96 14.50
CA ALA A 25 7.24 -2.60 14.66
C ALA A 25 7.92 -1.56 13.74
N PRO A 26 9.27 -1.52 13.62
CA PRO A 26 9.92 -0.60 12.69
C PRO A 26 9.52 -0.80 11.22
N LEU A 27 9.24 -2.04 10.81
CA LEU A 27 8.79 -2.34 9.45
C LEU A 27 7.34 -1.89 9.23
N LEU A 28 6.45 -2.15 10.19
CA LEU A 28 5.04 -1.72 10.11
C LEU A 28 4.92 -0.20 10.10
N GLU A 29 5.75 0.51 10.87
CA GLU A 29 5.82 1.97 10.85
C GLU A 29 6.26 2.49 9.48
N ALA A 30 7.29 1.89 8.88
CA ALA A 30 7.72 2.25 7.52
C ALA A 30 6.59 2.05 6.49
N MET A 31 5.85 0.94 6.57
CA MET A 31 4.71 0.65 5.68
C MET A 31 3.54 1.64 5.85
N LEU A 32 3.38 2.24 7.04
CA LEU A 32 2.38 3.29 7.29
C LEU A 32 2.82 4.67 6.79
N VAL A 33 4.11 4.93 6.66
CA VAL A 33 4.64 6.24 6.27
C VAL A 33 4.93 6.32 4.76
N VAL A 34 5.38 5.24 4.13
CA VAL A 34 5.78 5.25 2.72
C VAL A 34 4.55 5.19 1.79
N PRO A 35 4.33 6.21 0.93
CA PRO A 35 3.16 6.27 0.05
C PRO A 35 3.29 5.39 -1.19
N ARG A 36 2.75 4.17 -1.12
CA ARG A 36 2.76 3.20 -2.23
C ARG A 36 2.16 3.78 -3.52
N GLU A 37 1.15 4.64 -3.44
CA GLU A 37 0.51 5.33 -4.57
C GLU A 37 1.45 6.27 -5.34
N ALA A 38 2.57 6.68 -4.75
CA ALA A 38 3.57 7.51 -5.43
C ALA A 38 4.43 6.71 -6.43
N PHE A 39 4.40 5.37 -6.35
CA PHE A 39 5.27 4.46 -7.11
C PHE A 39 4.54 3.67 -8.20
N VAL A 40 3.25 3.94 -8.42
CA VAL A 40 2.45 3.31 -9.49
C VAL A 40 2.10 4.32 -10.59
N ALA A 41 1.68 3.81 -11.75
CA ALA A 41 1.23 4.66 -12.85
C ALA A 41 0.03 5.54 -12.42
N PRO A 42 -0.14 6.75 -12.98
CA PRO A 42 -1.19 7.68 -12.54
C PRO A 42 -2.61 7.11 -12.59
N ASP A 43 -2.89 6.26 -13.58
CA ASP A 43 -4.16 5.56 -13.81
C ASP A 43 -4.40 4.39 -12.84
N GLN A 44 -3.36 3.93 -12.14
CA GLN A 44 -3.41 2.83 -11.19
C GLN A 44 -3.32 3.28 -9.71
N ARG A 45 -3.18 4.58 -9.44
CA ARG A 45 -3.08 5.10 -8.05
C ARG A 45 -4.28 4.71 -7.20
N ASP A 46 -5.47 4.74 -7.79
CA ASP A 46 -6.70 4.33 -7.13
C ASP A 46 -6.76 2.84 -6.83
N LEU A 47 -5.82 2.03 -7.34
CA LEU A 47 -5.69 0.61 -7.04
C LEU A 47 -4.42 0.30 -6.22
N ALA A 48 -3.63 1.29 -5.81
CA ALA A 48 -2.31 1.05 -5.20
C ALA A 48 -2.29 0.15 -3.95
N TYR A 49 -3.43 0.00 -3.26
CA TYR A 49 -3.59 -0.73 -1.99
C TYR A 49 -4.48 -1.98 -2.10
N ILE A 50 -4.75 -2.45 -3.32
CA ILE A 50 -5.41 -3.75 -3.50
C ILE A 50 -4.40 -4.88 -3.22
N ASP A 51 -4.92 -6.03 -2.83
CA ASP A 51 -4.12 -7.23 -2.59
C ASP A 51 -3.85 -7.99 -3.90
N GLU A 52 -3.28 -7.29 -4.89
CA GLU A 52 -2.96 -7.82 -6.22
C GLU A 52 -1.66 -7.21 -6.75
N ASP A 53 -1.03 -7.90 -7.70
CA ASP A 53 0.15 -7.42 -8.38
C ASP A 53 -0.16 -6.22 -9.30
N ILE A 54 0.68 -5.18 -9.24
CA ILE A 54 0.58 -3.98 -10.08
C ILE A 54 1.84 -3.86 -10.93
N ARG A 55 1.67 -3.78 -12.24
CA ARG A 55 2.77 -3.57 -13.17
C ARG A 55 3.30 -2.14 -13.11
N ILE A 56 4.53 -1.97 -12.63
CA ILE A 56 5.18 -0.66 -12.45
C ILE A 56 6.15 -0.26 -13.57
N ALA A 57 6.60 -1.21 -14.40
CA ALA A 57 7.49 -0.96 -15.53
C ALA A 57 7.38 -2.05 -16.59
N ASN A 58 7.82 -1.75 -17.81
CA ASN A 58 8.03 -2.76 -18.85
C ASN A 58 9.27 -3.60 -18.55
N ALA A 59 9.28 -4.84 -19.07
CA ALA A 59 10.40 -5.77 -18.94
C ALA A 59 11.45 -5.48 -20.01
#